data_AF-A0A2V6U4B6-F1
#
_entry.id   AF-A0A2V6U4B6-F1
#
_cell.length_a   1.000
_cell.length_b   1.000
_cell.length_c   1.000
_cell.angle_alpha   90.00
_cell.angle_beta   90.00
_cell.angle_gamma   90.00
#
_symmetry.space_group_name_H-M   'P 1'
#
loop_
_entity.id
_entity.type
_entity.pdbx_description
1 polymer ?
#
loop_
_entity_poly.entity_id
_entity_poly.type
_entity_poly.pdbx_seq_one_letter_code
_entity_poly.pdbx_strand_id
1 'polypeptide(L)'
;MMSLRGGLVVALSALGLVACAPEVVRRPTQMTSVAEQAKDTIEIGETVPVSVGPGYRRVIRRGSLWTRIGRSVEGEVFKPVDGVFTVEGAQIHEAYLVLDGDRLVGFYLPVERAFAPVGDGKEIRLSIRRRPP
;
A
#
# COMPACT_ATOMS: atom_id res chain seq x y z
N MET A 1 1.09 55.73 -15.66
CA MET A 1 1.83 54.47 -15.93
C MET A 1 2.64 54.06 -14.69
N MET A 2 1.98 53.49 -13.68
CA MET A 2 2.60 52.70 -12.60
C MET A 2 1.40 52.11 -11.85
N SER A 3 1.28 50.77 -11.82
CA SER A 3 0.45 49.97 -10.89
C SER A 3 -0.09 48.66 -11.50
N LEU A 4 -0.08 48.49 -12.82
CA LEU A 4 -0.54 47.23 -13.42
C LEU A 4 0.44 46.05 -13.26
N ARG A 5 1.73 46.33 -13.01
CA ARG A 5 2.77 45.31 -12.82
C ARG A 5 2.80 44.73 -11.40
N GLY A 6 2.41 45.48 -10.38
CA GLY A 6 2.42 45.02 -8.98
C GLY A 6 1.29 44.06 -8.64
N GLY A 7 0.08 44.31 -9.16
CA GLY A 7 -1.07 43.41 -8.96
C GLY A 7 -0.91 42.04 -9.62
N LEU A 8 -0.25 41.98 -10.78
CA LEU A 8 -0.03 40.74 -11.52
C LEU A 8 0.94 39.78 -10.79
N VAL A 9 1.96 40.31 -10.11
CA VAL A 9 2.96 39.51 -9.37
C VAL A 9 2.36 38.94 -8.08
N VAL A 10 1.49 39.70 -7.40
CA VAL A 10 0.77 39.21 -6.21
C VAL A 10 -0.26 38.14 -6.59
N ALA A 11 -0.96 38.32 -7.72
CA ALA A 11 -1.93 37.35 -8.21
C ALA A 11 -1.27 36.01 -8.62
N LEU A 12 -0.10 36.02 -9.26
CA LEU A 12 0.61 34.79 -9.61
C LEU A 12 1.19 34.04 -8.40
N SER A 13 1.59 34.76 -7.35
CA SER A 13 2.15 34.15 -6.13
C SER A 13 1.10 33.41 -5.29
N ALA A 14 -0.16 33.82 -5.39
CA ALA A 14 -1.27 33.20 -4.66
C ALA A 14 -1.73 31.84 -5.24
N LEU A 15 -1.39 31.52 -6.50
CA LEU A 15 -1.77 30.25 -7.14
C LEU A 15 -0.79 29.08 -6.87
N GLY A 16 0.36 29.34 -6.24
CA GLY A 16 1.41 28.32 -6.05
C GLY A 16 1.27 27.40 -4.83
N LEU A 17 0.27 27.59 -3.97
CA LEU A 17 0.21 26.96 -2.64
C LEU A 17 -0.66 25.69 -2.52
N VAL A 18 -1.18 25.14 -3.63
CA VAL A 18 -2.10 23.97 -3.59
C VAL A 18 -1.53 22.71 -4.25
N ALA A 19 -0.20 22.57 -4.32
CA ALA A 19 0.43 21.33 -4.76
C ALA A 19 0.62 20.36 -3.57
N CYS A 20 -0.48 19.86 -2.99
CA CYS A 20 -0.39 18.76 -2.03
C CYS A 20 -0.12 17.45 -2.78
N ALA A 21 0.88 16.69 -2.34
CA ALA A 21 1.06 15.32 -2.79
C ALA A 21 -0.18 14.49 -2.42
N PRO A 22 -0.69 13.64 -3.31
CA PRO A 22 -1.84 12.80 -3.02
C PRO A 22 -1.48 11.77 -1.94
N GLU A 23 -2.33 11.66 -0.92
CA GLU A 23 -2.18 10.69 0.17
C GLU A 23 -2.74 9.31 -0.24
N VAL A 24 -2.27 8.26 0.45
CA VAL A 24 -2.82 6.89 0.30
C VAL A 24 -4.31 6.88 0.64
N VAL A 25 -5.14 6.50 -0.33
CA VAL A 25 -6.56 6.24 -0.09
C VAL A 25 -6.68 5.03 0.83
N ARG A 26 -7.39 5.19 1.95
CA ARG A 26 -7.59 4.12 2.94
C ARG A 26 -8.98 4.17 3.53
N ARG A 27 -9.50 3.01 3.91
CA ARG A 27 -10.77 2.86 4.63
C ARG A 27 -10.56 2.04 5.90
N PRO A 28 -11.24 2.35 7.02
CA PRO A 28 -11.15 1.52 8.22
C PRO A 28 -11.50 0.06 7.92
N THR A 29 -10.72 -0.88 8.45
CA THR A 29 -11.00 -2.32 8.35
C THR A 29 -10.62 -3.02 9.66
N GLN A 30 -11.23 -4.16 9.92
CA GLN A 30 -10.84 -5.03 11.02
C GLN A 30 -10.22 -6.31 10.48
N MET A 31 -9.18 -6.78 11.18
CA MET A 31 -8.55 -8.05 10.90
C MET A 31 -8.78 -8.97 12.09
N THR A 32 -9.24 -10.19 11.80
CA THR A 32 -9.27 -11.29 12.76
C THR A 32 -7.97 -12.07 12.64
N SER A 33 -7.22 -12.20 13.74
CA SER A 33 -5.97 -12.95 13.77
C SER A 33 -6.22 -14.45 13.58
N VAL A 34 -5.30 -15.14 12.90
CA VAL A 34 -5.30 -16.61 12.87
C VAL A 34 -4.55 -17.18 14.07
N ALA A 35 -4.93 -18.38 14.51
CA ALA A 35 -4.17 -19.13 15.52
C ALA A 35 -2.75 -19.44 15.02
N GLU A 36 -1.77 -19.53 15.92
CA GLU A 36 -0.36 -19.78 15.58
C GLU A 36 -0.18 -21.04 14.71
N GLN A 37 -0.91 -22.11 15.01
CA GLN A 37 -0.82 -23.38 14.27
C GLN A 37 -1.41 -23.30 12.85
N ALA A 38 -2.12 -22.22 12.53
CA ALA A 38 -2.73 -21.98 11.23
C ALA A 38 -1.97 -20.92 10.41
N LYS A 39 -0.80 -20.47 10.85
CA LYS A 39 0.02 -19.49 10.11
C LYS A 39 0.85 -20.18 9.03
N ASP A 40 0.41 -20.13 7.78
CA ASP A 40 1.24 -20.53 6.64
C ASP A 40 2.14 -19.36 6.18
N THR A 41 3.27 -19.69 5.57
CA THR A 41 4.19 -18.72 4.99
C THR A 41 4.22 -18.86 3.48
N ILE A 42 4.18 -17.74 2.77
CA ILE A 42 4.29 -17.69 1.33
C ILE A 42 5.64 -17.13 0.90
N GLU A 43 6.18 -17.65 -0.19
CA GLU A 43 7.33 -17.09 -0.89
C GLU A 43 6.90 -16.51 -2.23
N ILE A 44 7.32 -15.28 -2.52
CA ILE A 44 7.03 -14.59 -3.76
C ILE A 44 7.95 -15.09 -4.89
N GLY A 45 7.38 -15.62 -5.96
CA GLY A 45 8.10 -16.22 -7.09
C GLY A 45 8.70 -15.23 -8.08
N GLU A 46 8.18 -14.00 -8.14
CA GLU A 46 8.63 -12.98 -9.09
C GLU A 46 8.60 -11.56 -8.49
N THR A 47 9.43 -10.67 -9.04
CA THR A 47 9.48 -9.28 -8.57
C THR A 47 8.30 -8.51 -9.15
N VAL A 48 7.41 -8.00 -8.30
CA VAL A 48 6.18 -7.32 -8.72
C VAL A 48 6.22 -5.85 -8.30
N PRO A 49 6.16 -4.90 -9.26
CA PRO A 49 5.96 -3.50 -8.93
C PRO A 49 4.50 -3.26 -8.52
N VAL A 50 4.30 -2.52 -7.44
CA VAL A 50 2.98 -2.18 -6.89
C VAL A 50 2.90 -0.68 -6.62
N SER A 51 1.68 -0.15 -6.69
CA SER A 51 1.36 1.23 -6.35
C SER A 51 0.11 1.27 -5.48
N VAL A 52 0.01 2.26 -4.59
CA VAL A 52 -1.17 2.49 -3.72
C VAL A 52 -1.82 3.85 -4.02
N GLY A 53 -1.18 4.67 -4.85
CA GLY A 53 -1.67 5.98 -5.25
C GLY A 53 -0.84 6.56 -6.40
N PRO A 54 -1.04 7.84 -6.74
CA PRO A 54 -0.24 8.51 -7.75
C PRO A 54 1.17 8.79 -7.22
N GLY A 55 2.20 8.48 -8.02
CA GLY A 55 3.55 9.03 -7.84
C GLY A 55 4.56 8.15 -7.08
N TYR A 56 4.14 7.14 -6.30
CA TYR A 56 5.06 6.30 -5.55
C TYR A 56 4.88 4.81 -5.85
N ARG A 57 5.95 4.19 -6.35
CA ARG A 57 6.01 2.75 -6.64
C ARG A 57 6.83 2.03 -5.58
N ARG A 58 6.37 0.83 -5.25
CA ARG A 58 7.04 -0.14 -4.40
C ARG A 58 7.25 -1.44 -5.13
N VAL A 59 8.12 -2.28 -4.58
CA VAL A 59 8.47 -3.55 -5.19
C VAL A 59 8.32 -4.65 -4.15
N ILE A 60 7.44 -5.60 -4.45
CA ILE A 60 7.42 -6.89 -3.76
C ILE A 60 8.50 -7.74 -4.42
N ARG A 61 9.55 -8.09 -3.68
CA ARG A 61 10.74 -8.74 -4.25
C ARG A 61 10.52 -10.26 -4.39
N ARG A 62 11.03 -10.83 -5.47
CA ARG A 62 11.21 -12.29 -5.59
C ARG A 62 11.98 -12.83 -4.38
N GLY A 63 11.55 -13.98 -3.87
CA GLY A 63 12.13 -14.67 -2.72
C GLY A 63 11.72 -14.09 -1.36
N SER A 64 10.95 -12.99 -1.33
CA SER A 64 10.45 -12.45 -0.06
C SER A 64 9.44 -13.40 0.58
N LEU A 65 9.53 -13.53 1.89
CA LEU A 65 8.68 -14.41 2.70
C LEU A 65 7.63 -13.59 3.44
N TRP A 66 6.40 -14.11 3.49
CA TRP A 66 5.28 -13.46 4.16
C TRP A 66 4.44 -14.47 4.92
N THR A 67 4.18 -14.22 6.20
CA THR A 67 3.39 -15.13 7.05
C THR A 67 1.95 -14.63 7.13
N ARG A 68 0.98 -15.53 6.95
CA ARG A 68 -0.43 -15.21 7.19
C ARG A 68 -0.63 -14.93 8.67
N ILE A 69 -1.12 -13.73 9.00
CA ILE A 69 -1.38 -13.33 10.39
C ILE A 69 -2.87 -13.14 10.69
N GLY A 70 -3.71 -13.07 9.67
CA GLY A 70 -5.14 -12.85 9.86
C GLY A 70 -5.94 -12.84 8.57
N ARG A 71 -7.20 -12.42 8.70
CA ARG A 71 -8.12 -12.16 7.58
C ARG A 71 -8.92 -10.88 7.87
N SER A 72 -9.06 -10.02 6.87
CA SER A 72 -10.04 -8.92 6.86
C SER A 72 -11.20 -9.25 5.92
N VAL A 73 -12.16 -8.34 5.80
CA VAL A 73 -13.26 -8.49 4.82
C VAL A 73 -12.76 -8.51 3.37
N GLU A 74 -11.57 -7.96 3.11
CA GLU A 74 -10.97 -7.90 1.78
C GLU A 74 -10.15 -9.15 1.41
N GLY A 75 -9.63 -9.91 2.39
CA GLY A 75 -8.80 -11.07 2.10
C GLY A 75 -7.93 -11.55 3.26
N GLU A 76 -7.05 -12.51 2.97
CA GLU A 76 -6.01 -13.00 3.88
C GLU A 76 -4.91 -11.94 4.04
N VAL A 77 -4.50 -11.66 5.27
CA VAL A 77 -3.48 -10.65 5.60
C VAL A 77 -2.15 -11.34 5.86
N PHE A 78 -1.13 -10.97 5.09
CA PHE A 78 0.23 -11.51 5.16
C PHE A 78 1.24 -10.44 5.57
N LYS A 79 1.94 -10.69 6.68
CA LYS A 79 3.00 -9.84 7.23
C LYS A 79 4.36 -10.27 6.65
N PRO A 80 5.25 -9.34 6.27
CA PRO A 80 6.60 -9.72 5.84
C PRO A 80 7.34 -10.40 6.99
N VAL A 81 8.04 -11.50 6.69
CA VAL A 81 8.88 -12.21 7.67
C VAL A 81 10.16 -11.41 7.92
N ASP A 82 10.78 -10.93 6.84
CA ASP A 82 12.05 -10.21 6.88
C ASP A 82 11.84 -8.72 6.60
N GLY A 83 12.16 -7.89 7.59
CA GLY A 83 12.12 -6.44 7.49
C GLY A 83 10.72 -5.83 7.54
N VAL A 84 10.64 -4.56 7.14
CA VAL A 84 9.40 -3.78 7.11
C VAL A 84 9.08 -3.45 5.67
N PHE A 85 7.85 -3.76 5.23
CA PHE A 85 7.34 -3.29 3.95
C PHE A 85 6.50 -2.04 4.18
N THR A 86 6.71 -1.02 3.34
CA THR A 86 5.98 0.24 3.44
C THR A 86 5.36 0.64 2.12
N VAL A 87 4.22 1.31 2.19
CA VAL A 87 3.56 2.00 1.07
C VAL A 87 3.60 3.50 1.33
N GLU A 88 3.60 4.30 0.26
CA GLU A 88 3.80 5.75 0.36
C GLU A 88 2.73 6.55 -0.38
N GLY A 89 2.38 7.68 0.23
CA GLY A 89 1.62 8.80 -0.35
C GLY A 89 2.27 10.11 0.05
N ALA A 90 1.52 11.00 0.72
CA ALA A 90 2.11 12.12 1.44
C ALA A 90 2.85 11.65 2.70
N GLN A 91 2.51 10.47 3.25
CA GLN A 91 3.20 9.82 4.37
C GLN A 91 3.68 8.39 4.02
N ILE A 92 4.53 7.84 4.89
CA ILE A 92 5.02 6.45 4.80
C ILE A 92 4.24 5.60 5.80
N HIS A 93 3.67 4.48 5.33
CA HIS A 93 2.87 3.56 6.15
C HIS A 93 3.48 2.16 6.11
N GLU A 94 3.62 1.50 7.27
CA GLU A 94 3.84 0.06 7.30
C GLU A 94 2.65 -0.66 6.65
N ALA A 95 2.92 -1.70 5.87
CA ALA A 95 1.91 -2.37 5.05
C ALA A 95 2.12 -3.88 4.99
N TYR A 96 1.02 -4.60 5.18
CA TYR A 96 0.92 -6.05 5.02
C TYR A 96 0.11 -6.37 3.76
N LEU A 97 0.45 -7.44 3.04
CA LEU A 97 -0.30 -7.81 1.84
C LEU A 97 -1.71 -8.27 2.23
N VAL A 98 -2.70 -7.90 1.44
CA VAL A 98 -4.05 -8.47 1.51
C VAL A 98 -4.31 -9.22 0.22
N LEU A 99 -4.52 -10.53 0.33
CA LEU A 99 -4.68 -11.44 -0.80
C LEU A 99 -6.07 -12.06 -0.82
N ASP A 100 -6.67 -12.11 -2.00
CA ASP A 100 -7.78 -13.02 -2.31
C ASP A 100 -7.26 -14.12 -3.24
N GLY A 101 -6.91 -15.27 -2.66
CA GLY A 101 -6.19 -16.33 -3.35
C GLY A 101 -4.74 -15.91 -3.68
N ASP A 102 -4.43 -15.80 -4.97
CA ASP A 102 -3.15 -15.31 -5.51
C ASP A 102 -3.22 -13.82 -5.93
N ARG A 103 -4.39 -13.20 -5.83
CA ARG A 103 -4.62 -11.82 -6.26
C ARG A 103 -4.29 -10.85 -5.13
N LEU A 104 -3.40 -9.90 -5.40
CA LEU A 104 -3.15 -8.77 -4.51
C LEU A 104 -4.28 -7.76 -4.64
N VAL A 105 -5.12 -7.66 -3.61
CA VAL A 105 -6.26 -6.73 -3.59
C VAL A 105 -5.90 -5.40 -2.93
N GLY A 106 -4.88 -5.39 -2.08
CA GLY A 106 -4.39 -4.17 -1.43
C GLY A 106 -3.49 -4.48 -0.25
N PHE A 107 -3.47 -3.54 0.70
CA PHE A 107 -2.60 -3.55 1.86
C PHE A 107 -3.37 -3.27 3.14
N TYR A 108 -3.03 -3.99 4.20
CA TYR A 108 -3.49 -3.70 5.55
C TYR A 108 -2.44 -2.84 6.25
N LEU A 109 -2.88 -1.71 6.80
CA LEU A 109 -2.06 -0.75 7.52
C LEU A 109 -2.25 -0.98 9.03
N PRO A 110 -1.27 -1.59 9.73
CA PRO A 110 -1.47 -2.10 11.09
C PRO A 110 -1.62 -1.01 12.14
N VAL A 111 -0.94 0.13 11.96
CA VAL A 111 -1.04 1.27 12.90
C VAL A 111 -2.42 1.93 12.78
N GLU A 112 -2.89 2.12 11.56
CA GLU A 112 -4.15 2.80 11.27
C GLU A 112 -5.37 1.90 11.33
N ARG A 113 -5.17 0.58 11.34
CA ARG A 113 -6.24 -0.44 11.25
C ARG A 113 -7.13 -0.15 10.04
N ALA A 114 -6.47 0.01 8.89
CA ALA A 114 -7.12 0.43 7.65
C ALA A 114 -6.69 -0.44 6.47
N PHE A 115 -7.57 -0.55 5.47
CA PHE A 115 -7.29 -1.15 4.18
C PHE A 115 -6.98 -0.06 3.16
N ALA A 116 -5.90 -0.24 2.41
CA ALA A 116 -5.53 0.58 1.27
C ALA A 116 -5.57 -0.28 -0.02
N PRO A 117 -6.46 0.01 -1.00
CA PRO A 117 -6.52 -0.76 -2.23
C PRO A 117 -5.25 -0.59 -3.07
N VAL A 118 -4.91 -1.61 -3.86
CA VAL A 118 -3.88 -1.45 -4.89
C VAL A 118 -4.34 -0.38 -5.90
N GLY A 119 -3.46 0.60 -6.15
CA GLY A 119 -3.77 1.80 -6.92
C GLY A 119 -3.37 1.63 -8.38
N ASP A 120 -4.34 1.82 -9.28
CA ASP A 120 -4.30 1.84 -10.76
C ASP A 120 -5.35 0.93 -11.44
N GLY A 121 -6.14 0.18 -10.64
CA GLY A 121 -7.22 -0.66 -11.14
C GLY A 121 -6.74 -1.89 -11.92
N LYS A 122 -5.43 -2.16 -11.96
CA LYS A 122 -4.88 -3.35 -12.58
C LYS A 122 -5.01 -4.53 -11.64
N GLU A 123 -5.43 -5.66 -12.18
CA GLU A 123 -5.34 -6.93 -11.47
C GLU A 123 -3.86 -7.32 -11.35
N ILE A 124 -3.38 -7.45 -10.11
CA ILE A 124 -2.04 -7.94 -9.81
C ILE A 124 -2.16 -9.35 -9.22
N ARG A 125 -1.67 -10.35 -9.96
CA ARG A 125 -1.51 -11.71 -9.44
C ARG A 125 -0.07 -11.94 -9.04
N LEU A 126 0.11 -12.54 -7.87
CA LEU A 126 1.42 -12.89 -7.34
C LEU A 126 1.71 -14.35 -7.65
N SER A 127 2.85 -14.62 -8.29
CA SER A 127 3.42 -15.97 -8.26
C SER A 127 3.77 -16.32 -6.81
N ILE A 128 3.08 -17.29 -6.21
CA ILE A 128 3.22 -17.64 -4.78
C ILE A 128 3.53 -19.12 -4.61
N ARG A 129 4.52 -19.43 -3.78
CA ARG A 129 4.73 -20.79 -3.24
C ARG A 129 4.33 -20.81 -1.77
N ARG A 130 3.33 -21.63 -1.41
CA ARG A 130 2.91 -21.80 -0.01
C ARG A 130 3.78 -22.83 0.70
N ARG A 131 4.19 -22.51 1.93
CA ARG A 131 4.85 -23.41 2.88
C ARG A 131 3.91 -23.61 4.06
N PRO A 132 3.51 -24.85 4.37
CA PRO A 132 2.68 -25.12 5.53
C PRO A 132 3.39 -24.70 6.83
N PRO A 133 2.62 -24.44 7.91
CA PRO A 133 3.15 -24.13 9.24
C PRO A 133 4.13 -25.17 9.76
#